data_AF-A0A936S410-F1
#
_entry.id   AF-A0A936S410-F1
#
_cell.length_a   1.000
_cell.length_b   1.000
_cell.length_c   1.000
_cell.angle_alpha   90.00
_cell.angle_beta   90.00
_cell.angle_gamma   90.00
#
_symmetry.space_group_name_H-M   'P 1'
#
loop_
_entity.id
_entity.type
_entity.pdbx_description
1 polymer ?
#
loop_
_entity_poly.entity_id
_entity_poly.type
_entity_poly.pdbx_seq_one_letter_code
_entity_poly.pdbx_strand_id
1 'polypeptide(L)'
;MSPDVFPTRRKLLMMCALASLAPGLGAKTLPGTAASQDDKVAYYASPGQNTDLGEDAAEIRAAGLDVGGLTRIVQGLLIHDFFAESQYGVHLSAEASQSIHLRRTQDVLHAAKANAPGSILLARKPAERVASRCHQYVKLLTAMLRAKGIAARARCGFAGYLAPGVFEDHWVCEYWQPEEMRWITVDPTIDAALRPITSLKADPLDLPESTFLSAGAAWQLCARNQADPKLFGVSALGLTGLWMIAGNLVRDIAALNKMEMLPWDAWGAQPWPNVAFSDTQTTWFNDVAVLSAQPDANWAAVKARFQQDPGLRIPSQIFNSLRQRYEAA
;
A
#
# COMPACT_ATOMS: atom_id res chain seq x y z
N MET A 1 -17.99 14.26 33.26
CA MET A 1 -19.38 13.98 32.83
C MET A 1 -19.61 14.73 31.52
N SER A 2 -19.12 14.12 30.43
CA SER A 2 -19.23 14.50 29.01
C SER A 2 -19.24 13.14 28.27
N PRO A 3 -20.05 12.89 27.23
CA PRO A 3 -20.39 11.53 26.82
C PRO A 3 -19.36 10.89 25.87
N ASP A 4 -18.93 9.68 26.23
CA ASP A 4 -18.20 8.68 25.42
C ASP A 4 -19.05 8.18 24.23
N VAL A 5 -18.46 8.15 23.03
CA VAL A 5 -18.95 7.42 21.83
C VAL A 5 -18.00 6.26 21.44
N PHE A 6 -16.96 5.99 22.23
CA PHE A 6 -16.14 4.77 22.14
C PHE A 6 -15.99 4.20 23.56
N PRO A 7 -16.16 2.89 23.78
CA PRO A 7 -16.30 2.37 25.14
C PRO A 7 -14.93 2.30 25.84
N THR A 8 -14.52 3.40 26.46
CA THR A 8 -13.84 3.37 27.75
C THR A 8 -14.89 3.57 28.84
N ARG A 9 -15.50 2.48 29.33
CA ARG A 9 -16.53 2.56 30.38
C ARG A 9 -16.04 3.41 31.58
N ARG A 10 -16.62 4.60 31.81
CA ARG A 10 -17.83 4.83 32.64
C ARG A 10 -17.93 6.28 33.17
N LYS A 11 -19.12 6.88 32.91
CA LYS A 11 -19.86 8.01 33.56
C LYS A 11 -19.74 9.39 32.84
N LEU A 12 -20.82 9.96 32.26
CA LEU A 12 -22.14 10.16 32.88
C LEU A 12 -23.23 10.77 31.94
N LEU A 13 -24.47 10.58 32.40
CA LEU A 13 -25.83 10.91 31.95
C LEU A 13 -26.26 12.41 32.06
N MET A 14 -27.02 12.86 31.05
CA MET A 14 -28.33 13.58 31.10
C MET A 14 -28.45 15.13 31.09
N MET A 15 -29.47 15.58 30.32
CA MET A 15 -30.02 16.93 29.98
C MET A 15 -29.38 17.57 28.73
N CYS A 16 -30.07 17.95 27.64
CA CYS A 16 -31.49 18.22 27.37
C CYS A 16 -31.86 17.82 25.92
N ALA A 17 -33.16 17.65 25.72
CA ALA A 17 -33.82 17.13 24.53
C ALA A 17 -34.04 18.17 23.41
N LEU A 18 -34.50 17.62 22.26
CA LEU A 18 -35.23 18.23 21.14
C LEU A 18 -34.39 18.77 19.96
N ALA A 19 -34.25 17.92 18.93
CA ALA A 19 -34.70 18.24 17.57
C ALA A 19 -34.74 16.96 16.70
N SER A 20 -35.95 16.43 16.55
CA SER A 20 -36.58 15.89 15.33
C SER A 20 -35.78 15.04 14.32
N LEU A 21 -36.29 13.80 14.15
CA LEU A 21 -36.32 12.93 12.97
C LEU A 21 -35.97 13.56 11.61
N ALA A 22 -35.08 12.90 10.87
CA ALA A 22 -35.11 12.88 9.40
C ALA A 22 -34.81 11.45 8.87
N PRO A 23 -35.72 10.85 8.09
CA PRO A 23 -35.49 9.58 7.40
C PRO A 23 -34.85 9.81 6.01
N GLY A 24 -34.07 8.84 5.52
CA GLY A 24 -33.77 8.70 4.10
C GLY A 24 -32.29 8.61 3.73
N LEU A 25 -31.64 7.47 4.02
CA LEU A 25 -30.45 7.05 3.29
C LEU A 25 -30.87 6.11 2.16
N GLY A 26 -31.43 6.71 1.11
CA GLY A 26 -31.46 6.08 -0.21
C GLY A 26 -30.11 6.33 -0.88
N ALA A 27 -29.40 5.26 -1.22
CA ALA A 27 -28.21 5.34 -2.07
C ALA A 27 -28.63 5.90 -3.43
N LYS A 28 -28.44 7.20 -3.63
CA LYS A 28 -28.50 7.82 -4.96
C LYS A 28 -27.15 7.60 -5.60
N THR A 29 -27.11 6.72 -6.60
CA THR A 29 -26.06 6.72 -7.62
C THR A 29 -26.06 8.08 -8.29
N LEU A 30 -25.02 8.89 -8.04
CA LEU A 30 -24.80 10.13 -8.77
C LEU A 30 -24.35 9.78 -10.19
N PRO A 31 -25.04 10.24 -11.25
CA PRO A 31 -24.54 10.13 -12.60
C PRO A 31 -23.45 11.19 -12.80
N GLY A 32 -22.23 10.87 -12.39
CA GLY A 32 -21.03 11.56 -12.87
C GLY A 32 -20.66 11.00 -14.24
N THR A 33 -20.32 11.86 -15.20
CA THR A 33 -19.67 11.44 -16.44
C THR A 33 -18.49 10.53 -16.11
N ALA A 34 -18.49 9.30 -16.64
CA ALA A 34 -17.40 8.36 -16.41
C ALA A 34 -16.08 9.03 -16.79
N ALA A 35 -15.12 9.09 -15.85
CA ALA A 35 -13.80 9.65 -16.12
C ALA A 35 -13.15 8.88 -17.27
N SER A 36 -12.56 9.60 -18.21
CA SER A 36 -11.87 9.00 -19.35
C SER A 36 -10.65 8.22 -18.87
N GLN A 37 -10.12 7.32 -19.71
CA GLN A 37 -8.85 6.65 -19.41
C GLN A 37 -7.73 7.69 -19.22
N ASP A 38 -7.73 8.74 -20.04
CA ASP A 38 -6.74 9.81 -20.00
C ASP A 38 -6.74 10.55 -18.66
N ASP A 39 -7.92 10.79 -18.06
CA ASP A 39 -8.02 11.41 -16.73
C ASP A 39 -7.36 10.56 -15.64
N LYS A 40 -7.52 9.24 -15.72
CA LYS A 40 -6.94 8.28 -14.75
C LYS A 40 -5.43 8.23 -14.90
N VAL A 41 -4.96 8.10 -16.14
CA VAL A 41 -3.52 8.07 -16.48
C VAL A 41 -2.86 9.38 -16.02
N ALA A 42 -3.44 10.54 -16.35
CA ALA A 42 -2.93 11.84 -15.93
C ALA A 42 -2.85 11.99 -14.40
N TYR A 43 -3.88 11.52 -13.67
CA TYR A 43 -3.88 11.56 -12.21
C TYR A 43 -2.71 10.77 -11.59
N TYR A 44 -2.42 9.59 -12.12
CA TYR A 44 -1.36 8.70 -11.64
C TYR A 44 0.03 9.04 -12.19
N ALA A 45 0.16 9.96 -13.16
CA ALA A 45 1.43 10.40 -13.76
C ALA A 45 2.17 11.47 -12.95
N SER A 46 1.56 12.03 -11.90
CA SER A 46 2.17 13.05 -11.06
C SER A 46 2.53 12.50 -9.66
N PRO A 47 3.47 13.09 -8.92
CA PRO A 47 3.74 12.72 -7.53
C PRO A 47 2.52 12.89 -6.60
N GLY A 48 2.47 12.08 -5.54
CA GLY A 48 1.63 12.31 -4.35
C GLY A 48 2.50 12.73 -3.15
N GLN A 49 1.88 12.91 -1.98
CA GLN A 49 2.59 13.39 -0.77
C GLN A 49 3.81 12.54 -0.40
N ASN A 50 3.68 11.21 -0.50
CA ASN A 50 4.74 10.27 -0.09
C ASN A 50 5.63 9.81 -1.25
N THR A 51 5.32 10.22 -2.48
CA THR A 51 6.01 9.82 -3.73
C THR A 51 6.64 11.00 -4.47
N ASP A 52 6.86 12.12 -3.78
CA ASP A 52 7.69 13.20 -4.27
C ASP A 52 9.18 12.86 -4.08
N LEU A 53 9.96 13.07 -5.15
CA LEU A 53 11.41 12.89 -5.20
C LEU A 53 12.19 14.20 -5.00
N GLY A 54 11.51 15.33 -4.78
CA GLY A 54 12.12 16.62 -4.44
C GLY A 54 13.34 16.96 -5.30
N GLU A 55 14.49 17.13 -4.64
CA GLU A 55 15.77 17.50 -5.26
C GLU A 55 16.33 16.43 -6.20
N ASP A 56 15.93 15.17 -6.01
CA ASP A 56 16.40 14.01 -6.79
C ASP A 56 15.58 13.75 -8.06
N ALA A 57 14.44 14.43 -8.20
CA ALA A 57 13.54 14.22 -9.34
C ALA A 57 14.20 14.55 -10.69
N ALA A 58 15.10 15.54 -10.72
CA ALA A 58 15.78 15.96 -11.94
C ALA A 58 16.74 14.89 -12.47
N GLU A 59 17.45 14.20 -11.58
CA GLU A 59 18.37 13.12 -11.93
C GLU A 59 17.63 11.94 -12.57
N ILE A 60 16.49 11.54 -12.01
CA ILE A 60 15.62 10.48 -12.57
C ILE A 60 15.00 10.87 -13.92
N ARG A 61 14.61 12.14 -14.10
CA ARG A 61 14.08 12.62 -15.39
C ARG A 61 15.13 12.58 -16.48
N ALA A 62 16.35 13.03 -16.18
CA ALA A 62 17.47 13.05 -17.11
C ALA A 62 17.99 11.64 -17.43
N ALA A 63 17.81 10.67 -16.53
CA ALA A 63 18.19 9.29 -16.77
C ALA A 63 17.34 8.67 -17.90
N GLY A 64 17.99 8.19 -18.98
CA GLY A 64 17.34 7.47 -20.08
C GLY A 64 16.97 6.02 -19.73
N LEU A 65 16.41 5.78 -18.55
CA LEU A 65 16.14 4.45 -18.01
C LEU A 65 14.68 4.05 -18.20
N ASP A 66 14.48 2.79 -18.56
CA ASP A 66 13.18 2.10 -18.58
C ASP A 66 12.79 1.59 -17.17
N VAL A 67 11.64 0.93 -17.06
CA VAL A 67 11.14 0.37 -15.79
C VAL A 67 12.12 -0.63 -15.18
N GLY A 68 12.84 -1.41 -15.99
CA GLY A 68 13.86 -2.34 -15.52
C GLY A 68 15.06 -1.62 -14.92
N GLY A 69 15.53 -0.55 -15.57
CA GLY A 69 16.60 0.32 -15.07
C GLY A 69 16.23 1.01 -13.76
N LEU A 70 15.01 1.55 -13.67
CA LEU A 70 14.51 2.15 -12.43
C LEU A 70 14.39 1.10 -11.31
N THR A 71 13.89 -0.10 -11.62
CA THR A 71 13.80 -1.21 -10.66
C THR A 71 15.17 -1.60 -10.12
N ARG A 72 16.20 -1.66 -10.97
CA ARG A 72 17.58 -1.92 -10.53
C ARG A 72 18.13 -0.83 -9.62
N ILE A 73 17.76 0.44 -9.83
CA ILE A 73 18.11 1.52 -8.91
C ILE A 73 17.47 1.28 -7.55
N VAL A 74 16.16 1.00 -7.50
CA VAL A 74 15.45 0.69 -6.25
C VAL A 74 16.14 -0.44 -5.50
N GLN A 75 16.43 -1.55 -6.18
CA GLN A 75 17.13 -2.72 -5.61
C GLN A 75 18.58 -2.40 -5.19
N GLY A 76 19.22 -1.46 -5.86
CA GLY A 76 20.56 -0.99 -5.54
C GLY A 76 20.62 -0.05 -4.34
N LEU A 77 19.51 0.60 -3.98
CA LEU A 77 19.42 1.55 -2.86
C LEU A 77 18.84 0.92 -1.59
N LEU A 78 17.96 -0.09 -1.72
CA LEU A 78 17.21 -0.67 -0.63
C LEU A 78 17.63 -2.11 -0.32
N ILE A 79 17.49 -2.53 0.93
CA ILE A 79 17.70 -3.92 1.37
C ILE A 79 16.53 -4.37 2.23
N HIS A 80 15.94 -5.53 1.91
CA HIS A 80 14.79 -6.02 2.65
C HIS A 80 15.25 -6.58 4.00
N ASP A 81 14.84 -5.98 5.11
CA ASP A 81 15.37 -6.28 6.45
C ASP A 81 15.08 -7.72 6.93
N PHE A 82 13.99 -8.39 6.51
CA PHE A 82 13.82 -9.83 6.80
C PHE A 82 14.85 -10.73 6.09
N PHE A 83 15.41 -10.28 4.97
CA PHE A 83 16.31 -11.07 4.13
C PHE A 83 17.75 -10.55 4.15
N ALA A 84 18.01 -9.42 4.82
CA ALA A 84 19.31 -8.76 4.85
C ALA A 84 20.44 -9.71 5.27
N GLU A 85 20.23 -10.46 6.35
CA GLU A 85 21.25 -11.39 6.85
C GLU A 85 21.33 -12.65 5.99
N SER A 86 20.20 -13.31 5.73
CA SER A 86 20.17 -14.62 5.07
C SER A 86 20.51 -14.60 3.57
N GLN A 87 20.19 -13.51 2.87
CA GLN A 87 20.38 -13.40 1.41
C GLN A 87 21.51 -12.47 1.01
N TYR A 88 21.92 -11.54 1.89
CA TYR A 88 22.95 -10.55 1.58
C TYR A 88 24.12 -10.52 2.58
N GLY A 89 24.07 -11.31 3.66
CA GLY A 89 25.12 -11.33 4.68
C GLY A 89 25.24 -10.04 5.49
N VAL A 90 24.16 -9.24 5.55
CA VAL A 90 24.14 -7.95 6.25
C VAL A 90 23.39 -8.08 7.56
N HIS A 91 24.09 -7.88 8.66
CA HIS A 91 23.48 -7.70 9.97
C HIS A 91 23.15 -6.22 10.20
N LEU A 92 21.86 -5.88 10.29
CA LEU A 92 21.40 -4.51 10.44
C LEU A 92 21.52 -4.05 11.90
N SER A 93 22.05 -2.85 12.12
CA SER A 93 22.01 -2.23 13.44
C SER A 93 20.59 -1.83 13.84
N ALA A 94 20.36 -1.64 15.14
CA ALA A 94 19.07 -1.15 15.65
C ALA A 94 18.69 0.21 15.05
N GLU A 95 19.68 1.08 14.80
CA GLU A 95 19.50 2.37 14.16
C GLU A 95 19.15 2.23 12.68
N ALA A 96 19.90 1.43 11.91
CA ALA A 96 19.62 1.20 10.49
C ALA A 96 18.21 0.62 10.27
N SER A 97 17.79 -0.28 11.16
CA SER A 97 16.45 -0.89 11.14
C SER A 97 15.31 0.12 11.34
N GLN A 98 15.57 1.32 11.88
CA GLN A 98 14.55 2.36 12.02
C GLN A 98 14.11 2.98 10.68
N SER A 99 14.90 2.81 9.62
CA SER A 99 14.61 3.40 8.31
C SER A 99 13.36 2.80 7.63
N ILE A 100 12.87 1.64 8.09
CA ILE A 100 11.59 1.09 7.62
C ILE A 100 10.41 2.03 7.91
N HIS A 101 10.54 2.92 8.90
CA HIS A 101 9.50 3.88 9.29
C HIS A 101 9.50 5.19 8.47
N LEU A 102 10.38 5.32 7.47
CA LEU A 102 10.44 6.53 6.64
C LEU A 102 9.26 6.59 5.66
N ARG A 103 8.41 7.62 5.84
CA ARG A 103 7.16 7.79 5.10
C ARG A 103 7.36 8.38 3.71
N ARG A 104 8.14 9.45 3.58
CA ARG A 104 8.35 10.13 2.30
C ARG A 104 9.48 9.47 1.54
N THR A 105 9.33 9.41 0.22
CA THR A 105 10.39 8.88 -0.65
C THR A 105 11.67 9.72 -0.58
N GLN A 106 11.55 11.04 -0.48
CA GLN A 106 12.70 11.93 -0.26
C GLN A 106 13.51 11.55 1.00
N ASP A 107 12.85 11.18 2.10
CA ASP A 107 13.54 10.82 3.34
C ASP A 107 14.33 9.51 3.19
N VAL A 108 13.79 8.56 2.41
CA VAL A 108 14.49 7.30 2.06
C VAL A 108 15.73 7.61 1.21
N LEU A 109 15.64 8.53 0.25
CA LEU A 109 16.78 8.94 -0.57
C LEU A 109 17.84 9.70 0.25
N HIS A 110 17.41 10.54 1.20
CA HIS A 110 18.32 11.19 2.15
C HIS A 110 19.06 10.15 3.01
N ALA A 111 18.36 9.12 3.50
CA ALA A 111 19.00 8.02 4.21
C ALA A 111 20.01 7.26 3.32
N ALA A 112 19.66 7.00 2.05
CA ALA A 112 20.56 6.33 1.11
C ALA A 112 21.85 7.13 0.85
N LYS A 113 21.73 8.45 0.69
CA LYS A 113 22.88 9.37 0.54
C LYS A 113 23.70 9.49 1.83
N ALA A 114 23.05 9.42 2.99
CA ALA A 114 23.74 9.44 4.28
C ALA A 114 24.57 8.16 4.50
N ASN A 115 24.03 6.99 4.13
CA ASN A 115 24.76 5.72 4.20
C ASN A 115 25.93 5.68 3.21
N ALA A 116 25.72 6.18 1.99
CA ALA A 116 26.74 6.22 0.95
C ALA A 116 26.53 7.45 0.03
N PRO A 117 27.35 8.51 0.20
CA PRO A 117 27.23 9.74 -0.58
C PRO A 117 27.39 9.51 -2.09
N GLY A 118 26.65 10.29 -2.89
CA GLY A 118 26.72 10.27 -4.35
C GLY A 118 25.36 10.16 -5.03
N SER A 119 25.37 10.05 -6.35
CA SER A 119 24.19 9.88 -7.21
C SER A 119 23.30 8.73 -6.73
N ILE A 120 21.97 8.92 -6.81
CA ILE A 120 21.01 7.85 -6.50
C ILE A 120 20.92 6.81 -7.60
N LEU A 121 21.49 7.06 -8.79
CA LEU A 121 21.50 6.11 -9.91
C LEU A 121 22.53 4.99 -9.71
N LEU A 122 23.49 5.16 -8.80
CA LEU A 122 24.55 4.19 -8.56
C LEU A 122 24.08 3.13 -7.56
N ALA A 123 24.24 1.86 -7.91
CA ALA A 123 23.97 0.77 -6.97
C ALA A 123 24.92 0.84 -5.76
N ARG A 124 24.39 0.55 -4.56
CA ARG A 124 25.16 0.46 -3.32
C ARG A 124 25.49 -0.99 -2.98
N LYS A 125 26.59 -1.19 -2.25
CA LYS A 125 26.87 -2.50 -1.65
C LYS A 125 25.76 -2.82 -0.66
N PRO A 126 25.42 -4.10 -0.42
CA PRO A 126 24.32 -4.45 0.48
C PRO A 126 24.38 -3.78 1.86
N ALA A 127 25.57 -3.68 2.47
CA ALA A 127 25.77 -3.04 3.77
C ALA A 127 25.55 -1.52 3.79
N GLU A 128 25.51 -0.87 2.64
CA GLU A 128 25.30 0.58 2.46
C GLU A 128 23.82 0.90 2.12
N ARG A 129 22.99 -0.12 1.85
CA ARG A 129 21.59 0.06 1.45
C ARG A 129 20.71 0.41 2.64
N VAL A 130 19.61 1.11 2.37
CA VAL A 130 18.62 1.49 3.37
C VAL A 130 17.76 0.29 3.72
N ALA A 131 17.64 -0.04 5.02
CA ALA A 131 16.76 -1.11 5.47
C ALA A 131 15.31 -0.76 5.09
N SER A 132 14.60 -1.72 4.50
CA SER A 132 13.29 -1.45 3.90
C SER A 132 12.39 -2.67 3.90
N ARG A 133 11.10 -2.44 3.67
CA ARG A 133 10.07 -3.47 3.43
C ARG A 133 9.52 -3.33 2.01
N CYS A 134 8.80 -4.35 1.52
CA CYS A 134 8.17 -4.37 0.19
C CYS A 134 7.50 -3.04 -0.22
N HIS A 135 6.80 -2.38 0.70
CA HIS A 135 6.18 -1.07 0.51
C HIS A 135 7.15 0.02 0.01
N GLN A 136 8.35 0.14 0.61
CA GLN A 136 9.30 1.19 0.23
C GLN A 136 9.89 0.97 -1.16
N TYR A 137 10.07 -0.29 -1.59
CA TYR A 137 10.48 -0.62 -2.95
C TYR A 137 9.43 -0.14 -3.96
N VAL A 138 8.17 -0.50 -3.72
CA VAL A 138 7.03 -0.12 -4.57
C VAL A 138 6.83 1.38 -4.61
N LYS A 139 6.90 2.04 -3.44
CA LYS A 139 6.74 3.49 -3.31
C LYS A 139 7.83 4.24 -4.06
N LEU A 140 9.09 3.81 -3.93
CA LEU A 140 10.23 4.42 -4.63
C LEU A 140 10.13 4.23 -6.15
N LEU A 141 9.79 3.03 -6.64
CA LEU A 141 9.57 2.80 -8.07
C LEU A 141 8.41 3.67 -8.60
N THR A 142 7.30 3.71 -7.87
CA THR A 142 6.13 4.54 -8.21
C THR A 142 6.51 6.01 -8.31
N ALA A 143 7.31 6.52 -7.37
CA ALA A 143 7.81 7.90 -7.37
C ALA A 143 8.72 8.18 -8.58
N MET A 144 9.62 7.25 -8.93
CA MET A 144 10.51 7.39 -10.08
C MET A 144 9.75 7.42 -11.41
N LEU A 145 8.76 6.55 -11.59
CA LEU A 145 7.90 6.54 -12.78
C LEU A 145 7.11 7.84 -12.91
N ARG A 146 6.48 8.29 -11.81
CA ARG A 146 5.77 9.58 -11.75
C ARG A 146 6.68 10.78 -12.04
N ALA A 147 7.92 10.77 -11.56
CA ALA A 147 8.88 11.83 -11.86
C ALA A 147 9.18 11.93 -13.37
N LYS A 148 9.09 10.83 -14.11
CA LYS A 148 9.21 10.77 -15.58
C LYS A 148 7.89 11.01 -16.32
N GLY A 149 6.79 11.30 -15.61
CA GLY A 149 5.46 11.49 -16.20
C GLY A 149 4.78 10.18 -16.61
N ILE A 150 5.32 9.02 -16.19
CA ILE A 150 4.69 7.72 -16.44
C ILE A 150 3.65 7.49 -15.34
N ALA A 151 2.42 7.18 -15.74
CA ALA A 151 1.34 6.89 -14.80
C ALA A 151 1.65 5.62 -14.01
N ALA A 152 1.73 5.74 -12.69
CA ALA A 152 2.03 4.63 -11.80
C ALA A 152 1.22 4.71 -10.50
N ARG A 153 0.87 3.55 -9.94
CA ARG A 153 0.17 3.44 -8.65
C ARG A 153 0.69 2.26 -7.85
N ALA A 154 0.77 2.45 -6.54
CA ALA A 154 1.05 1.36 -5.62
C ALA A 154 -0.25 0.59 -5.33
N ARG A 155 -0.14 -0.72 -5.16
CA ARG A 155 -1.23 -1.61 -4.75
C ARG A 155 -0.86 -2.36 -3.50
N CYS A 156 -1.82 -2.51 -2.59
CA CYS A 156 -1.70 -3.32 -1.38
C CYS A 156 -2.61 -4.55 -1.50
N GLY A 157 -2.08 -5.72 -1.18
CA GLY A 157 -2.76 -6.98 -1.41
C GLY A 157 -1.91 -8.15 -0.97
N PHE A 158 -1.93 -9.22 -1.78
CA PHE A 158 -1.32 -10.48 -1.41
C PHE A 158 -0.66 -11.18 -2.60
N ALA A 159 0.58 -11.61 -2.41
CA ALA A 159 1.36 -12.32 -3.42
C ALA A 159 1.32 -13.84 -3.19
N GLY A 160 0.85 -14.58 -4.19
CA GLY A 160 0.80 -16.05 -4.16
C GLY A 160 2.11 -16.73 -4.56
N TYR A 161 3.17 -15.95 -4.79
CA TYR A 161 4.46 -16.44 -5.30
C TYR A 161 5.62 -16.30 -4.31
N LEU A 162 5.42 -15.64 -3.17
CA LEU A 162 6.49 -15.42 -2.18
C LEU A 162 6.75 -16.65 -1.32
N ALA A 163 5.71 -17.39 -0.97
CA ALA A 163 5.80 -18.63 -0.20
C ALA A 163 4.78 -19.66 -0.71
N PRO A 164 5.14 -20.96 -0.78
CA PRO A 164 4.21 -22.00 -1.24
C PRO A 164 2.98 -22.14 -0.35
N GLY A 165 1.79 -22.18 -0.96
CA GLY A 165 0.54 -22.51 -0.27
C GLY A 165 -0.08 -21.38 0.54
N VAL A 166 0.51 -20.17 0.54
CA VAL A 166 -0.02 -18.99 1.22
C VAL A 166 0.01 -17.77 0.30
N PHE A 167 -0.75 -16.75 0.66
CA PHE A 167 -0.82 -15.44 0.02
C PHE A 167 -0.22 -14.42 0.98
N GLU A 168 1.05 -14.09 0.77
CA GLU A 168 1.80 -13.18 1.67
C GLU A 168 1.34 -11.74 1.48
N ASP A 169 1.15 -11.01 2.59
CA ASP A 169 0.97 -9.56 2.60
C ASP A 169 2.06 -8.90 1.74
N HIS A 170 1.64 -8.16 0.72
CA HIS A 170 2.59 -7.61 -0.22
C HIS A 170 2.10 -6.35 -0.92
N TRP A 171 3.05 -5.64 -1.49
CA TRP A 171 2.82 -4.46 -2.31
C TRP A 171 3.42 -4.67 -3.69
N VAL A 172 2.76 -4.13 -4.72
CA VAL A 172 3.25 -4.09 -6.09
C VAL A 172 3.05 -2.71 -6.71
N CYS A 173 3.83 -2.39 -7.74
CA CYS A 173 3.66 -1.17 -8.53
C CYS A 173 2.94 -1.52 -9.83
N GLU A 174 1.84 -0.84 -10.14
CA GLU A 174 1.21 -0.91 -11.45
C GLU A 174 1.57 0.36 -12.24
N TYR A 175 2.08 0.24 -13.47
CA TYR A 175 2.31 1.36 -14.36
C TYR A 175 1.56 1.23 -15.68
N TRP A 176 1.13 2.35 -16.25
CA TRP A 176 0.38 2.35 -17.50
C TRP A 176 1.33 2.19 -18.68
N GLN A 177 1.09 1.16 -19.50
CA GLN A 177 1.75 0.97 -20.78
C GLN A 177 0.84 1.44 -21.91
N PRO A 178 1.11 2.59 -22.54
CA PRO A 178 0.21 3.15 -23.55
C PRO A 178 0.12 2.32 -24.82
N GLU A 179 1.18 1.62 -25.24
CA GLU A 179 1.17 0.79 -26.45
C GLU A 179 0.24 -0.42 -26.31
N GLU A 180 0.12 -0.96 -25.10
CA GLU A 180 -0.72 -2.13 -24.79
C GLU A 180 -2.06 -1.74 -24.17
N MET A 181 -2.26 -0.46 -23.85
CA MET A 181 -3.45 0.08 -23.20
C MET A 181 -3.83 -0.71 -21.94
N ARG A 182 -2.83 -1.07 -21.12
CA ARG A 182 -3.02 -1.81 -19.88
C ARG A 182 -2.07 -1.35 -18.77
N TRP A 183 -2.43 -1.71 -17.54
CA TRP A 183 -1.53 -1.63 -16.41
C TRP A 183 -0.59 -2.86 -16.40
N ILE A 184 0.70 -2.61 -16.30
CA ILE A 184 1.74 -3.61 -16.08
C ILE A 184 2.01 -3.69 -14.59
N THR A 185 1.98 -4.90 -14.03
CA THR A 185 2.25 -5.10 -12.59
C THR A 185 3.72 -5.47 -12.40
N VAL A 186 4.41 -4.73 -11.54
CA VAL A 186 5.83 -4.87 -11.24
C VAL A 186 6.03 -5.13 -9.76
N ASP A 187 6.86 -6.11 -9.44
CA ASP A 187 7.37 -6.31 -8.08
C ASP A 187 8.86 -5.92 -8.00
N PRO A 188 9.16 -4.69 -7.59
CA PRO A 188 10.54 -4.22 -7.48
C PRO A 188 11.32 -4.89 -6.35
N THR A 189 10.66 -5.64 -5.45
CA THR A 189 11.31 -6.32 -4.33
C THR A 189 12.13 -7.52 -4.82
N ILE A 190 11.72 -8.18 -5.91
CA ILE A 190 12.33 -9.44 -6.38
C ILE A 190 13.58 -9.15 -7.21
N ASP A 191 14.72 -9.08 -6.55
CA ASP A 191 16.03 -9.02 -7.19
C ASP A 191 16.61 -10.42 -7.46
N ALA A 192 17.84 -10.47 -7.98
CA ALA A 192 18.52 -11.73 -8.27
C ALA A 192 18.79 -12.61 -7.03
N ALA A 193 18.88 -12.02 -5.84
CA ALA A 193 19.11 -12.75 -4.59
C ALA A 193 17.80 -13.29 -3.99
N LEU A 194 16.69 -12.56 -4.09
CA LEU A 194 15.40 -13.01 -3.58
C LEU A 194 14.67 -13.95 -4.54
N ARG A 195 14.83 -13.80 -5.85
CA ARG A 195 14.12 -14.63 -6.83
C ARG A 195 14.25 -16.15 -6.57
N PRO A 196 15.43 -16.72 -6.29
CA PRO A 196 15.60 -18.16 -6.07
C PRO A 196 14.84 -18.72 -4.86
N ILE A 197 14.51 -17.88 -3.87
CA ILE A 197 13.79 -18.30 -2.65
C ILE A 197 12.27 -18.13 -2.77
N THR A 198 11.78 -17.65 -3.92
CA THR A 198 10.35 -17.51 -4.25
C THR A 198 9.90 -18.59 -5.23
N SER A 199 8.59 -18.78 -5.39
CA SER A 199 8.04 -19.62 -6.46
C SER A 199 7.80 -18.84 -7.76
N LEU A 200 8.16 -17.55 -7.83
CA LEU A 200 7.94 -16.71 -9.00
C LEU A 200 8.75 -17.19 -10.21
N LYS A 201 8.03 -17.64 -11.25
CA LYS A 201 8.62 -18.01 -12.55
C LYS A 201 8.51 -16.92 -13.60
N ALA A 202 7.47 -16.09 -13.51
CA ALA A 202 7.24 -14.98 -14.43
C ALA A 202 8.27 -13.85 -14.29
N ASP A 203 8.25 -12.89 -15.21
CA ASP A 203 9.06 -11.68 -15.11
C ASP A 203 8.50 -10.78 -13.98
N PRO A 204 9.29 -10.40 -12.96
CA PRO A 204 8.84 -9.44 -11.93
C PRO A 204 8.56 -8.05 -12.50
N LEU A 205 8.95 -7.76 -13.75
CA LEU A 205 8.64 -6.52 -14.45
C LEU A 205 7.32 -6.56 -15.26
N ASP A 206 6.67 -7.72 -15.36
CA ASP A 206 5.33 -7.88 -15.93
C ASP A 206 4.67 -9.13 -15.34
N LEU A 207 4.16 -8.98 -14.12
CA LEU A 207 3.51 -10.05 -13.39
C LEU A 207 2.16 -10.41 -14.01
N PRO A 208 1.88 -11.70 -14.27
CA PRO A 208 0.56 -12.15 -14.68
C PRO A 208 -0.49 -11.80 -13.62
N GLU A 209 -1.70 -11.40 -14.05
CA GLU A 209 -2.80 -10.98 -13.18
C GLU A 209 -3.14 -11.99 -12.07
N SER A 210 -2.91 -13.28 -12.29
CA SER A 210 -3.21 -14.33 -11.33
C SER A 210 -2.18 -14.49 -10.20
N THR A 211 -1.05 -13.78 -10.24
CA THR A 211 0.06 -13.97 -9.30
C THR A 211 -0.03 -13.07 -8.06
N PHE A 212 -0.66 -11.91 -8.20
CA PHE A 212 -0.94 -10.97 -7.12
C PHE A 212 -2.45 -10.71 -7.02
N LEU A 213 -3.00 -10.83 -5.83
CA LEU A 213 -4.39 -10.50 -5.54
C LEU A 213 -4.44 -9.15 -4.84
N SER A 214 -5.19 -8.19 -5.40
CA SER A 214 -5.54 -6.98 -4.64
C SER A 214 -6.29 -7.36 -3.36
N ALA A 215 -6.25 -6.50 -2.35
CA ALA A 215 -7.01 -6.71 -1.12
C ALA A 215 -8.51 -6.91 -1.40
N GLY A 216 -9.07 -6.19 -2.38
CA GLY A 216 -10.43 -6.36 -2.90
C GLY A 216 -10.72 -7.76 -3.42
N ALA A 217 -9.84 -8.28 -4.28
CA ALA A 217 -9.99 -9.61 -4.84
C ALA A 217 -9.88 -10.70 -3.75
N ALA A 218 -8.90 -10.59 -2.85
CA ALA A 218 -8.73 -11.52 -1.74
C ALA A 218 -9.96 -11.54 -0.82
N TRP A 219 -10.53 -10.38 -0.49
CA TRP A 219 -11.76 -10.27 0.29
C TRP A 219 -12.93 -10.96 -0.41
N GLN A 220 -13.13 -10.71 -1.70
CA GLN A 220 -14.23 -11.31 -2.45
C GLN A 220 -14.13 -12.83 -2.55
N LEU A 221 -12.93 -13.39 -2.71
CA LEU A 221 -12.70 -14.84 -2.69
C LEU A 221 -13.10 -15.43 -1.33
N CYS A 222 -12.65 -14.81 -0.25
CA CYS A 222 -12.97 -15.26 1.11
C CYS A 222 -14.47 -15.14 1.41
N ALA A 223 -15.09 -14.00 1.06
CA ALA A 223 -16.52 -13.75 1.28
C ALA A 223 -17.43 -14.73 0.52
N ARG A 224 -16.95 -15.30 -0.59
CA ARG A 224 -17.64 -16.33 -1.39
C ARG A 224 -17.28 -17.76 -1.00
N ASN A 225 -16.51 -17.95 0.08
CA ASN A 225 -15.96 -19.25 0.51
C ASN A 225 -15.11 -19.95 -0.57
N GLN A 226 -14.44 -19.19 -1.43
CA GLN A 226 -13.57 -19.70 -2.50
C GLN A 226 -12.09 -19.74 -2.09
N ALA A 227 -11.74 -19.15 -0.94
CA ALA A 227 -10.41 -19.25 -0.34
C ALA A 227 -10.53 -19.21 1.19
N ASP A 228 -9.60 -19.90 1.89
CA ASP A 228 -9.51 -19.84 3.35
C ASP A 228 -8.79 -18.54 3.77
N PRO A 229 -9.43 -17.65 4.55
CA PRO A 229 -8.81 -16.42 5.03
C PRO A 229 -7.50 -16.64 5.78
N LYS A 230 -7.28 -17.81 6.40
CA LYS A 230 -6.04 -18.13 7.14
C LYS A 230 -4.81 -18.25 6.23
N LEU A 231 -5.01 -18.37 4.93
CA LEU A 231 -3.93 -18.40 3.95
C LEU A 231 -3.41 -17.00 3.59
N PHE A 232 -4.09 -15.92 4.03
CA PHE A 232 -3.75 -14.55 3.68
C PHE A 232 -3.14 -13.81 4.88
N GLY A 233 -1.95 -13.24 4.71
CA GLY A 233 -1.31 -12.39 5.71
C GLY A 233 0.21 -12.52 5.75
N VAL A 234 0.83 -12.27 6.91
CA VAL A 234 2.28 -12.45 7.10
C VAL A 234 2.51 -13.80 7.76
N SER A 235 2.74 -14.84 6.94
CA SER A 235 2.69 -16.23 7.42
C SER A 235 3.75 -16.51 8.50
N ALA A 236 4.96 -15.98 8.32
CA ALA A 236 6.09 -16.15 9.24
C ALA A 236 5.81 -15.59 10.65
N LEU A 237 4.86 -14.66 10.79
CA LEU A 237 4.46 -14.06 12.05
C LEU A 237 3.11 -14.57 12.57
N GLY A 238 2.46 -15.48 11.84
CA GLY A 238 1.10 -15.96 12.17
C GLY A 238 0.03 -14.87 12.09
N LEU A 239 0.32 -13.74 11.44
CA LEU A 239 -0.61 -12.62 11.29
C LEU A 239 -1.47 -12.85 10.05
N THR A 240 -2.49 -13.69 10.18
CA THR A 240 -3.34 -14.11 9.05
C THR A 240 -4.82 -13.95 9.38
N GLY A 241 -5.66 -14.00 8.33
CA GLY A 241 -7.11 -14.03 8.47
C GLY A 241 -7.81 -12.81 7.89
N LEU A 242 -9.14 -12.83 7.99
CA LEU A 242 -10.02 -11.84 7.37
C LEU A 242 -9.76 -10.41 7.87
N TRP A 243 -9.29 -10.25 9.11
CA TRP A 243 -8.89 -8.96 9.67
C TRP A 243 -7.69 -8.35 8.94
N MET A 244 -6.74 -9.17 8.48
CA MET A 244 -5.58 -8.71 7.71
C MET A 244 -6.00 -8.22 6.33
N ILE A 245 -6.89 -8.99 5.66
CA ILE A 245 -7.47 -8.61 4.37
C ILE A 245 -8.24 -7.28 4.50
N ALA A 246 -9.06 -7.12 5.55
CA ALA A 246 -9.75 -5.87 5.84
C ALA A 246 -8.80 -4.68 6.07
N GLY A 247 -7.69 -4.90 6.79
CA GLY A 247 -6.65 -3.88 6.96
C GLY A 247 -6.07 -3.43 5.62
N ASN A 248 -5.72 -4.39 4.76
CA ASN A 248 -5.18 -4.13 3.43
C ASN A 248 -6.18 -3.48 2.49
N LEU A 249 -7.49 -3.74 2.62
CA LEU A 249 -8.53 -3.04 1.85
C LEU A 249 -8.44 -1.52 2.08
N VAL A 250 -8.36 -1.11 3.34
CA VAL A 250 -8.27 0.31 3.70
C VAL A 250 -6.97 0.92 3.16
N ARG A 251 -5.84 0.18 3.23
CA ARG A 251 -4.55 0.62 2.69
C ARG A 251 -4.52 0.71 1.16
N ASP A 252 -5.12 -0.26 0.46
CA ASP A 252 -5.16 -0.27 -1.01
C ASP A 252 -5.99 0.91 -1.53
N ILE A 253 -7.13 1.21 -0.90
CA ILE A 253 -7.91 2.40 -1.25
C ILE A 253 -7.12 3.69 -1.02
N ALA A 254 -6.37 3.80 0.08
CA ALA A 254 -5.50 4.95 0.32
C ALA A 254 -4.38 5.04 -0.74
N ALA A 255 -3.74 3.93 -1.10
CA ALA A 255 -2.71 3.87 -2.13
C ALA A 255 -3.24 4.28 -3.52
N LEU A 256 -4.45 3.84 -3.87
CA LEU A 256 -5.18 4.25 -5.08
C LEU A 256 -5.48 5.76 -5.11
N ASN A 257 -5.48 6.43 -3.95
CA ASN A 257 -5.63 7.88 -3.80
C ASN A 257 -4.29 8.60 -3.55
N LYS A 258 -3.16 7.96 -3.91
CA LYS A 258 -1.78 8.49 -3.79
C LYS A 258 -1.34 8.78 -2.35
N MET A 259 -1.88 7.99 -1.42
CA MET A 259 -1.50 7.97 -0.01
C MET A 259 -0.90 6.61 0.33
N GLU A 260 0.36 6.41 -0.05
CA GLU A 260 1.10 5.17 0.15
C GLU A 260 1.57 5.05 1.63
N MET A 261 0.67 4.69 2.53
CA MET A 261 0.92 4.57 3.99
C MET A 261 1.77 3.36 4.35
N LEU A 262 2.43 3.37 5.52
CA LEU A 262 3.24 2.22 5.96
C LEU A 262 2.34 1.00 6.21
N PRO A 263 2.83 -0.24 5.98
CA PRO A 263 2.04 -1.46 6.19
C PRO A 263 1.54 -1.67 7.63
N TRP A 264 2.15 -0.99 8.61
CA TRP A 264 1.78 -1.08 10.03
C TRP A 264 1.08 0.17 10.56
N ASP A 265 0.70 1.11 9.69
CA ASP A 265 -0.18 2.21 10.08
C ASP A 265 -1.63 1.73 10.20
N ALA A 266 -2.23 2.03 11.35
CA ALA A 266 -3.63 1.75 11.63
C ALA A 266 -4.41 3.07 11.76
N TRP A 267 -5.53 3.14 11.02
CA TRP A 267 -6.48 4.25 11.08
C TRP A 267 -7.87 3.80 10.60
N GLY A 268 -8.88 4.65 10.85
CA GLY A 268 -10.21 4.49 10.28
C GLY A 268 -10.86 3.17 10.66
N ALA A 269 -11.37 2.46 9.65
CA ALA A 269 -12.09 1.19 9.81
C ALA A 269 -11.16 -0.04 9.90
N GLN A 270 -9.83 0.14 9.87
CA GLN A 270 -8.91 -1.00 9.98
C GLN A 270 -9.15 -1.74 11.31
N PRO A 271 -9.39 -3.06 11.26
CA PRO A 271 -9.71 -3.82 12.44
C PRO A 271 -8.48 -4.17 13.25
N TRP A 272 -8.67 -4.37 14.56
CA TRP A 272 -7.66 -5.00 15.40
C TRP A 272 -7.50 -6.49 15.04
N PRO A 273 -6.34 -7.09 15.36
CA PRO A 273 -6.10 -8.50 15.10
C PRO A 273 -7.19 -9.41 15.65
N ASN A 274 -7.59 -10.40 14.84
CA ASN A 274 -8.54 -11.46 15.21
C ASN A 274 -9.96 -11.00 15.60
N VAL A 275 -10.35 -9.76 15.28
CA VAL A 275 -11.70 -9.27 15.54
C VAL A 275 -12.70 -9.90 14.56
N ALA A 276 -13.83 -10.36 15.10
CA ALA A 276 -14.97 -10.78 14.30
C ALA A 276 -15.78 -9.56 13.83
N PHE A 277 -16.34 -9.64 12.63
CA PHE A 277 -17.14 -8.56 12.05
C PHE A 277 -18.63 -8.76 12.31
N SER A 278 -19.31 -7.67 12.62
CA SER A 278 -20.78 -7.59 12.52
C SER A 278 -21.23 -7.64 11.05
N ASP A 279 -22.51 -7.90 10.80
CA ASP A 279 -23.09 -7.87 9.45
C ASP A 279 -22.93 -6.50 8.78
N THR A 280 -23.05 -5.42 9.55
CA THR A 280 -22.84 -4.05 9.07
C THR A 280 -21.39 -3.82 8.64
N GLN A 281 -20.41 -4.27 9.42
CA GLN A 281 -19.00 -4.17 9.07
C GLN A 281 -18.67 -5.03 7.85
N THR A 282 -19.20 -6.25 7.80
CA THR A 282 -19.03 -7.16 6.66
C THR A 282 -19.58 -6.55 5.38
N THR A 283 -20.77 -5.94 5.44
CA THR A 283 -21.37 -5.22 4.31
C THR A 283 -20.50 -4.04 3.89
N TRP A 284 -19.99 -3.24 4.83
CA TRP A 284 -19.10 -2.13 4.54
C TRP A 284 -17.82 -2.58 3.82
N PHE A 285 -17.18 -3.66 4.29
CA PHE A 285 -15.99 -4.21 3.64
C PHE A 285 -16.30 -4.84 2.28
N ASN A 286 -17.47 -5.45 2.09
CA ASN A 286 -17.93 -5.92 0.77
C ASN A 286 -17.99 -4.78 -0.24
N ASP A 287 -18.57 -3.63 0.15
CA ASP A 287 -18.66 -2.45 -0.71
C ASP A 287 -17.27 -1.91 -1.08
N VAL A 288 -16.38 -1.78 -0.10
CA VAL A 288 -15.00 -1.31 -0.30
C VAL A 288 -14.19 -2.29 -1.16
N ALA A 289 -14.41 -3.59 -1.00
CA ALA A 289 -13.74 -4.61 -1.78
C ALA A 289 -14.05 -4.54 -3.28
N VAL A 290 -15.27 -4.15 -3.67
CA VAL A 290 -15.62 -3.90 -5.09
C VAL A 290 -14.76 -2.77 -5.66
N LEU A 291 -14.57 -1.70 -4.90
CA LEU A 291 -13.77 -0.54 -5.33
C LEU A 291 -12.29 -0.90 -5.50
N SER A 292 -11.71 -1.62 -4.55
CA SER A 292 -10.30 -2.07 -4.59
C SER A 292 -10.05 -3.16 -5.66
N ALA A 293 -11.02 -4.05 -5.88
CA ALA A 293 -10.89 -5.13 -6.87
C ALA A 293 -10.89 -4.59 -8.32
N GLN A 294 -11.68 -3.55 -8.58
CA GLN A 294 -11.86 -3.00 -9.93
C GLN A 294 -11.71 -1.47 -9.93
N PRO A 295 -10.51 -0.94 -9.62
CA PRO A 295 -10.32 0.48 -9.37
C PRO A 295 -10.55 1.33 -10.62
N ASP A 296 -10.25 0.82 -11.82
CA ASP A 296 -10.42 1.58 -13.06
C ASP A 296 -11.88 1.73 -13.47
N ALA A 297 -12.68 0.68 -13.29
CA ALA A 297 -14.12 0.72 -13.52
C ALA A 297 -14.83 1.63 -12.50
N ASN A 298 -14.29 1.70 -11.27
CA ASN A 298 -14.87 2.43 -10.15
C ASN A 298 -14.10 3.70 -9.80
N TRP A 299 -13.28 4.25 -10.70
CA TRP A 299 -12.28 5.27 -10.34
C TRP A 299 -12.86 6.50 -9.63
N ALA A 300 -13.97 7.03 -10.14
CA ALA A 300 -14.65 8.16 -9.51
C ALA A 300 -15.19 7.80 -8.11
N ALA A 301 -15.72 6.58 -7.95
CA ALA A 301 -16.25 6.08 -6.68
C ALA A 301 -15.14 5.81 -5.66
N VAL A 302 -13.98 5.27 -6.08
CA VAL A 302 -12.79 5.08 -5.23
C VAL A 302 -12.38 6.41 -4.60
N LYS A 303 -12.31 7.49 -5.41
CA LYS A 303 -11.91 8.82 -4.94
C LYS A 303 -12.96 9.45 -4.04
N ALA A 304 -14.23 9.44 -4.46
CA ALA A 304 -15.33 9.99 -3.67
C ALA A 304 -15.44 9.28 -2.31
N ARG A 305 -15.34 7.95 -2.31
CA ARG A 305 -15.45 7.15 -1.08
C ARG A 305 -14.28 7.41 -0.13
N PHE A 306 -13.05 7.50 -0.63
CA PHE A 306 -11.88 7.85 0.20
C PHE A 306 -11.99 9.23 0.87
N GLN A 307 -12.56 10.21 0.17
CA GLN A 307 -12.71 11.57 0.70
C GLN A 307 -13.84 11.70 1.73
N GLN A 308 -14.93 10.97 1.53
CA GLN A 308 -16.18 11.15 2.29
C GLN A 308 -16.33 10.17 3.46
N ASP A 309 -15.73 8.98 3.39
CA ASP A 309 -15.89 7.93 4.39
C ASP A 309 -14.85 8.06 5.52
N PRO A 310 -15.26 8.32 6.78
CA PRO A 310 -14.35 8.37 7.92
C PRO A 310 -13.60 7.06 8.18
N GLY A 311 -14.11 5.92 7.70
CA GLY A 311 -13.45 4.63 7.78
C GLY A 311 -12.25 4.49 6.85
N LEU A 312 -12.12 5.35 5.83
CA LEU A 312 -11.04 5.32 4.85
C LEU A 312 -10.14 6.55 4.93
N ARG A 313 -10.71 7.72 5.24
CA ARG A 313 -9.99 8.98 5.27
C ARG A 313 -8.85 8.95 6.29
N ILE A 314 -7.68 9.39 5.86
CA ILE A 314 -6.49 9.44 6.72
C ILE A 314 -6.64 10.61 7.71
N PRO A 315 -6.59 10.36 9.03
CA PRO A 315 -6.58 11.41 10.05
C PRO A 315 -5.21 12.13 10.08
N SER A 316 -5.13 13.27 10.78
CA SER A 316 -3.85 13.98 10.97
C SER A 316 -2.83 13.21 11.82
N GLN A 317 -3.32 12.31 12.69
CA GLN A 317 -2.51 11.41 13.49
C GLN A 317 -2.94 9.96 13.27
N ILE A 318 -1.97 9.09 13.05
CA ILE A 318 -2.15 7.66 12.77
C ILE A 318 -1.41 6.83 13.81
N PHE A 319 -1.93 5.64 14.11
CA PHE A 319 -1.28 4.74 15.06
C PHE A 319 -0.25 3.87 14.34
N ASN A 320 1.03 4.01 14.70
CA ASN A 320 2.11 3.17 14.21
C ASN A 320 2.16 1.90 15.06
N SER A 321 1.71 0.75 14.53
CA SER A 321 1.58 -0.47 15.35
C SER A 321 2.91 -1.14 15.68
N LEU A 322 3.97 -0.93 14.90
CA LEU A 322 5.31 -1.42 15.28
C LEU A 322 5.95 -0.57 16.39
N ARG A 323 5.66 0.74 16.42
CA ARG A 323 6.17 1.67 17.46
C ARG A 323 5.22 1.89 18.64
N GLN A 324 4.00 1.36 18.57
CA GLN A 324 2.97 1.47 19.60
C GLN A 324 2.68 2.91 20.03
N ARG A 325 2.63 3.85 19.07
CA ARG A 325 2.37 5.28 19.33
C ARG A 325 1.68 5.96 18.17
N TYR A 326 1.03 7.09 18.45
CA TYR A 326 0.51 7.98 17.41
C TYR A 326 1.64 8.83 16.80
N GLU A 327 1.61 8.96 15.49
CA GLU A 327 2.54 9.77 14.70
C GLU A 327 1.76 10.65 13.73
N ALA A 328 2.38 11.71 13.21
CA ALA A 328 1.80 12.45 12.09
C ALA A 328 1.68 11.53 10.86
N ALA A 329 0.57 11.69 10.13
CA ALA A 329 0.28 10.92 8.93
C ALA A 329 1.25 11.18 7.78
#